data_AF-A0A1F7LLF0-F1
#
_entry.id   AF-A0A1F7LLF0-F1
#
_cell.length_a   1.000
_cell.length_b   1.000
_cell.length_c   1.000
_cell.angle_alpha   90.00
_cell.angle_beta   90.00
_cell.angle_gamma   90.00
#
_symmetry.space_group_name_H-M   'P 1'
#
loop_
_entity.id
_entity.type
_entity.pdbx_description
1 polymer ?
#
loop_
_entity_poly.entity_id
_entity_poly.type
_entity_poly.pdbx_seq_one_letter_code
_entity_poly.pdbx_strand_id
1 'polypeptide(L)'
;MRAAAANRYRCLRWAALAGMAALTLAMATTVPAREPSPRANWPQRLTLAVLPYQAVPHLYDVWTPVAEYLTREMGIPVKIGTSRLYEDYVREVLLTRPELAFFHPLHYLTAHRDGGYEAFVSPGDRRSDSGTSTRTPPSPTSPRVPMV
;
A
#
# COMPACT_ATOMS: atom_id res chain seq x y z
N MET A 1 6.81 -26.38 -85.02
CA MET A 1 7.51 -25.76 -83.88
C MET A 1 6.57 -24.79 -83.16
N ARG A 2 6.38 -24.99 -81.84
CA ARG A 2 6.12 -24.02 -80.76
C ARG A 2 4.87 -23.10 -80.80
N ALA A 3 3.81 -23.54 -80.12
CA ALA A 3 2.87 -22.64 -79.41
C ALA A 3 2.13 -23.38 -78.27
N ALA A 4 2.82 -23.74 -77.18
CA ALA A 4 2.20 -24.45 -76.04
C ALA A 4 2.64 -23.94 -74.64
N ALA A 5 3.24 -22.75 -74.56
CA ALA A 5 3.92 -22.30 -73.33
C ALA A 5 3.28 -21.10 -72.62
N ALA A 6 2.18 -20.53 -73.12
CA ALA A 6 1.67 -19.26 -72.57
C ALA A 6 0.72 -19.41 -71.38
N ASN A 7 0.16 -20.60 -71.11
CA ASN A 7 -0.94 -20.74 -70.16
C ASN A 7 -0.56 -21.31 -68.77
N ARG A 8 0.73 -21.60 -68.53
CA ARG A 8 1.19 -22.24 -67.28
C ARG A 8 1.46 -21.27 -66.13
N TYR A 9 1.54 -19.96 -66.43
CA TYR A 9 1.92 -18.94 -65.45
C TYR A 9 0.73 -18.24 -64.77
N ARG A 10 -0.51 -18.48 -65.22
CA ARG A 10 -1.72 -17.87 -64.63
C ARG A 10 -2.22 -18.61 -63.40
N CYS A 11 -2.00 -19.93 -63.30
CA CYS A 11 -2.40 -20.72 -62.12
C CYS A 11 -1.44 -20.56 -60.93
N LEU A 12 -0.15 -20.26 -61.16
CA LEU A 12 0.82 -20.07 -60.08
C LEU A 12 0.63 -18.77 -59.30
N ARG A 13 -0.02 -17.75 -59.86
CA ARG A 13 -0.20 -16.45 -59.21
C ARG A 13 -1.27 -16.45 -58.11
N TRP A 14 -2.21 -17.39 -58.14
CA TRP A 14 -3.27 -17.51 -57.13
C TRP A 14 -2.89 -18.45 -55.97
N ALA A 15 -2.01 -19.42 -56.20
CA ALA A 15 -1.50 -20.30 -55.14
C ALA A 15 -0.57 -19.56 -54.15
N ALA A 16 0.12 -18.52 -54.60
CA ALA A 16 1.01 -17.73 -53.75
C ALA A 16 0.28 -16.78 -52.78
N LEU A 17 -0.97 -16.39 -53.08
CA LEU A 17 -1.76 -15.50 -52.23
C LEU A 17 -2.51 -16.25 -51.11
N ALA A 18 -2.86 -17.52 -51.32
CA ALA A 18 -3.51 -18.34 -50.30
C ALA A 18 -2.54 -18.82 -49.20
N GLY A 19 -1.26 -19.05 -49.53
CA GLY A 19 -0.24 -19.43 -48.55
C GLY A 19 0.17 -18.31 -47.59
N MET A 20 0.01 -17.05 -47.98
CA MET A 20 0.46 -15.90 -47.21
C MET A 20 -0.54 -15.46 -46.12
N ALA A 21 -1.84 -15.73 -46.32
CA ALA A 21 -2.89 -15.40 -45.35
C ALA A 21 -2.97 -16.39 -44.16
N ALA A 22 -2.55 -17.64 -44.37
CA ALA A 22 -2.52 -18.65 -43.30
C ALA A 22 -1.32 -18.47 -42.35
N LEU A 23 -0.24 -17.83 -42.81
CA LEU A 23 0.95 -17.58 -41.99
C LEU A 23 0.82 -16.32 -41.10
N THR A 24 -0.06 -15.38 -41.45
CA THR A 24 -0.29 -14.17 -40.66
C THR A 24 -1.23 -14.39 -39.46
N LEU A 25 -1.97 -15.49 -39.40
CA LEU A 25 -2.93 -15.75 -38.31
C LEU A 25 -2.33 -16.53 -37.13
N ALA A 26 -1.13 -17.09 -37.27
CA ALA A 26 -0.47 -17.87 -36.20
C ALA A 26 0.38 -17.04 -35.22
N MET A 27 0.46 -15.71 -35.41
CA MET A 27 1.35 -14.81 -34.66
C MET A 27 0.59 -13.82 -33.74
N ALA A 28 -0.60 -14.19 -33.25
CA ALA A 28 -1.46 -13.25 -32.52
C ALA A 28 -1.89 -13.67 -31.10
N THR A 29 -1.39 -14.76 -30.51
CA THR A 29 -1.93 -15.24 -29.21
C THR A 29 -1.00 -15.22 -28.01
N THR A 30 0.25 -14.78 -28.12
CA THR A 30 1.07 -14.55 -26.92
C THR A 30 0.89 -13.10 -26.45
N VAL A 31 -0.23 -12.81 -25.79
CA VAL A 31 -0.30 -11.67 -24.87
C VAL A 31 0.52 -12.08 -23.65
N PRO A 32 1.73 -11.53 -23.45
CA PRO A 32 2.48 -11.83 -22.23
C PRO A 32 1.61 -11.41 -21.05
N ALA A 33 1.51 -12.26 -20.03
CA ALA A 33 0.89 -11.88 -18.77
C ALA A 33 1.52 -10.55 -18.34
N ARG A 34 0.71 -9.51 -18.17
CA ARG A 34 1.19 -8.21 -17.74
C ARG A 34 1.70 -8.37 -16.31
N GLU A 35 2.99 -8.64 -16.16
CA GLU A 35 3.66 -8.52 -14.89
C GLU A 35 3.43 -7.08 -14.41
N PRO A 36 3.02 -6.88 -13.15
CA PRO A 36 2.93 -5.54 -12.59
C PRO A 36 4.30 -4.91 -12.74
N SER A 37 4.40 -3.96 -13.68
CA SER A 37 5.62 -3.22 -13.92
C SER A 37 6.05 -2.64 -12.57
N PRO A 38 7.29 -2.88 -12.10
CA PRO A 38 7.79 -2.23 -10.91
C PRO A 38 7.48 -0.75 -11.05
N ARG A 39 6.60 -0.23 -10.18
CA ARG A 39 6.22 1.18 -10.23
C ARG A 39 7.54 1.95 -10.17
N ALA A 40 7.86 2.71 -11.22
CA ALA A 40 9.11 3.43 -11.30
C ALA A 40 9.26 4.26 -10.01
N ASN A 41 10.35 4.02 -9.27
CA ASN A 41 10.68 4.64 -7.97
C ASN A 41 9.97 4.10 -6.72
N TRP A 42 9.42 2.89 -6.76
CA TRP A 42 8.87 2.27 -5.55
C TRP A 42 9.98 1.73 -4.63
N PRO A 43 9.89 1.93 -3.30
CA PRO A 43 10.91 1.47 -2.36
C PRO A 43 11.06 -0.06 -2.35
N GLN A 44 12.31 -0.52 -2.24
CA GLN A 44 12.64 -1.96 -2.22
C GLN A 44 12.27 -2.64 -0.90
N ARG A 45 12.06 -1.86 0.16
CA ARG A 45 11.58 -2.28 1.48
C ARG A 45 10.85 -1.11 2.13
N LEU A 46 9.91 -1.42 3.02
CA LEU A 46 9.17 -0.44 3.81
C LEU A 46 9.41 -0.69 5.29
N THR A 47 9.45 0.39 6.07
CA THR A 47 9.43 0.30 7.52
C THR A 47 8.06 0.76 8.03
N LEU A 48 7.42 -0.10 8.83
CA LEU A 48 6.24 0.22 9.63
C LEU A 48 6.69 0.59 11.05
N ALA A 49 6.73 1.88 11.34
CA ALA A 49 7.09 2.39 12.66
C ALA A 49 5.91 2.26 13.64
N VAL A 50 6.16 1.65 14.79
CA VAL A 50 5.16 1.45 15.84
C VAL A 50 5.68 2.02 17.15
N LEU A 51 4.89 2.89 17.78
CA LEU A 51 5.21 3.48 19.08
C LEU A 51 5.40 2.40 20.16
N PRO A 52 6.39 2.55 21.06
CA PRO A 52 6.66 1.57 22.11
C PRO A 52 5.72 1.75 23.32
N TYR A 53 4.42 1.51 23.14
CA TYR A 53 3.42 1.59 24.22
C TYR A 53 3.34 0.32 25.08
N GLN A 54 4.03 -0.74 24.66
CA GLN A 54 4.15 -2.03 25.34
C GLN A 54 5.57 -2.56 25.22
N ALA A 55 5.88 -3.66 25.92
CA ALA A 55 7.15 -4.34 25.75
C ALA A 55 7.36 -4.76 24.29
N VAL A 56 8.56 -4.51 23.76
CA VAL A 56 8.94 -4.75 22.36
C VAL A 56 8.56 -6.16 21.86
N PRO A 57 8.81 -7.27 22.60
CA PRO A 57 8.41 -8.59 22.13
C PRO A 57 6.91 -8.70 21.85
N HIS A 58 6.08 -8.13 22.72
CA HIS A 58 4.64 -8.16 22.56
C HIS A 58 4.17 -7.30 21.37
N LEU A 59 4.84 -6.18 21.10
CA LEU A 59 4.58 -5.41 19.88
C LEU A 59 4.91 -6.23 18.63
N TYR A 60 6.00 -7.01 18.63
CA TYR A 60 6.27 -7.92 17.52
C TYR A 60 5.17 -8.98 17.36
N ASP A 61 4.65 -9.56 18.44
CA ASP A 61 3.56 -10.53 18.35
C ASP A 61 2.30 -9.94 17.69
N VAL A 62 1.96 -8.69 18.01
CA VAL A 62 0.77 -8.01 17.49
C VAL A 62 0.95 -7.51 16.07
N TRP A 63 2.11 -6.94 15.75
CA TRP A 63 2.33 -6.21 14.50
C TRP A 63 2.95 -7.06 13.39
N THR A 64 3.60 -8.18 13.71
CA THR A 64 4.20 -9.08 12.70
C THR A 64 3.16 -9.59 11.71
N PRO A 65 1.97 -10.06 12.13
CA PRO A 65 0.93 -10.48 11.19
C PRO A 65 0.51 -9.37 10.20
N VAL A 66 0.49 -8.11 10.65
CA VAL A 66 0.18 -6.96 9.80
C VAL A 66 1.30 -6.71 8.79
N ALA A 67 2.56 -6.70 9.24
CA ALA A 67 3.71 -6.51 8.36
C ALA A 67 3.84 -7.64 7.33
N GLU A 68 3.58 -8.89 7.72
CA GLU A 68 3.57 -10.04 6.81
C GLU A 68 2.43 -9.95 5.79
N TYR A 69 1.22 -9.55 6.22
CA TYR A 69 0.10 -9.33 5.33
C TYR A 69 0.43 -8.26 4.28
N LEU A 70 0.91 -7.10 4.72
CA LEU A 70 1.33 -6.00 3.85
C LEU A 70 2.46 -6.45 2.90
N THR A 71 3.40 -7.26 3.38
CA THR A 71 4.47 -7.82 2.55
C THR A 71 3.92 -8.68 1.42
N ARG A 72 2.95 -9.56 1.72
CA ARG A 72 2.32 -10.42 0.72
C ARG A 72 1.52 -9.63 -0.31
N GLU A 73 0.74 -8.63 0.13
CA GLU A 73 -0.12 -7.85 -0.76
C GLU A 73 0.67 -6.87 -1.65
N MET A 74 1.74 -6.28 -1.13
CA MET A 74 2.54 -5.30 -1.88
C MET A 74 3.69 -5.94 -2.67
N GLY A 75 4.04 -7.20 -2.39
CA GLY A 75 5.19 -7.88 -2.96
C GLY A 75 6.54 -7.32 -2.51
N ILE A 76 6.56 -6.56 -1.40
CA ILE A 76 7.75 -5.82 -0.93
C ILE A 76 7.90 -6.03 0.57
N PRO A 77 9.12 -6.33 1.08
CA PRO A 77 9.33 -6.57 2.50
C PRO A 77 8.95 -5.36 3.36
N VAL A 78 8.03 -5.57 4.29
CA VAL A 78 7.66 -4.62 5.35
C VAL A 78 8.30 -5.08 6.66
N LYS A 79 9.09 -4.21 7.29
CA LYS A 79 9.72 -4.48 8.59
C LYS A 79 9.11 -3.61 9.67
N ILE A 80 9.01 -4.13 10.88
CA ILE A 80 8.57 -3.35 12.04
C ILE A 80 9.76 -2.55 12.56
N GLY A 81 9.57 -1.25 12.73
CA GLY A 81 10.51 -0.35 13.40
C GLY A 81 9.94 0.09 14.75
N THR A 82 10.63 -0.20 15.84
CA THR A 82 10.28 0.31 17.17
C THR A 82 11.53 0.33 18.04
N SER A 83 11.47 1.08 19.13
CA SER A 83 12.58 1.29 20.06
C SER A 83 12.14 0.88 21.47
N ARG A 84 13.07 0.78 22.43
CA ARG A 84 12.69 0.43 23.81
C ARG A 84 12.06 1.60 24.57
N LEU A 85 12.49 2.81 24.26
CA LEU A 85 12.07 4.05 24.92
C LEU A 85 11.37 4.96 23.92
N TYR A 86 10.43 5.75 24.42
CA TYR A 86 9.66 6.68 23.59
C TYR A 86 10.53 7.76 22.97
N GLU A 87 11.49 8.28 23.73
CA GLU A 87 12.39 9.36 23.30
C GLU A 87 13.30 8.89 22.16
N ASP A 88 13.78 7.65 22.24
CA ASP A 88 14.57 7.02 21.18
C ASP A 88 13.71 6.81 19.93
N TYR A 89 12.46 6.36 20.09
CA TYR A 89 11.53 6.19 18.98
C TYR A 89 11.25 7.51 18.26
N VAL A 90 10.95 8.59 18.99
CA VAL A 90 10.68 9.90 18.38
C VAL A 90 11.91 10.38 17.62
N ARG A 91 13.11 10.22 18.19
CA ARG A 91 14.37 10.57 17.51
C ARG A 91 14.56 9.74 16.25
N GLU A 92 14.40 8.42 16.34
CA GLU A 92 14.60 7.48 15.23
C GLU A 92 13.60 7.69 14.10
N VAL A 93 12.32 7.87 14.39
CA VAL A 93 11.28 8.10 13.37
C VAL A 93 11.47 9.44 12.67
N LEU A 94 11.81 10.50 13.41
CA LEU A 94 12.09 11.81 12.79
C LEU A 94 13.35 11.78 11.92
N LEU A 95 14.37 11.02 12.31
CA LEU A 95 15.62 10.89 11.56
C LEU A 95 15.48 9.98 10.33
N THR A 96 14.86 8.81 10.49
CA THR A 96 14.80 7.77 9.46
C THR A 96 13.60 7.93 8.52
N ARG A 97 12.60 8.74 8.91
CA ARG A 97 11.38 9.02 8.16
C ARG A 97 10.78 7.76 7.51
N PRO A 98 10.45 6.74 8.32
CA PRO A 98 9.86 5.50 7.83
C PRO A 98 8.60 5.80 7.01
N GLU A 99 8.41 5.02 5.95
CA GLU A 99 7.36 5.26 4.96
C GLU A 99 5.96 5.03 5.54
N LEU A 100 5.85 4.15 6.54
CA LEU A 100 4.62 3.85 7.26
C LEU A 100 4.84 4.06 8.76
N ALA A 101 3.86 4.66 9.43
CA ALA A 101 3.90 4.83 10.88
C ALA A 101 2.49 4.72 11.47
N PHE A 102 2.36 3.97 12.56
CA PHE A 102 1.14 3.93 13.35
C PHE A 102 1.27 4.88 14.54
N PHE A 103 0.44 5.92 14.53
CA PHE A 103 0.41 6.93 15.59
C PHE A 103 -0.91 6.89 16.36
N HIS A 104 -0.81 7.05 17.68
CA HIS A 104 -1.95 7.54 18.44
C HIS A 104 -2.32 8.96 17.94
N PRO A 105 -3.62 9.36 17.94
CA PRO A 105 -4.04 10.65 17.37
C PRO A 105 -3.26 11.86 17.89
N LEU A 106 -2.91 11.88 19.18
CA LEU A 106 -2.10 12.95 19.76
C LEU A 106 -0.70 13.04 19.15
N HIS A 107 -0.04 11.90 18.90
CA HIS A 107 1.31 11.86 18.34
C HIS A 107 1.33 12.14 16.84
N TYR A 108 0.24 11.80 16.14
CA TYR A 108 0.07 12.17 14.73
C TYR A 108 0.16 13.68 14.53
N LEU A 109 -0.39 14.50 15.43
CA LEU A 109 -0.35 15.97 15.29
C LEU A 109 1.10 16.49 15.21
N THR A 110 1.98 15.98 16.08
CA THR A 110 3.41 16.32 16.05
C THR A 110 4.09 15.75 14.81
N ALA A 111 3.82 14.50 14.46
CA ALA A 111 4.40 13.85 13.28
C ALA A 111 4.00 14.54 11.96
N HIS A 112 2.76 15.02 11.86
CA HIS A 112 2.27 15.79 10.73
C HIS A 112 2.95 17.16 10.67
N ARG A 113 2.93 17.91 11.78
CA ARG A 113 3.50 19.26 11.85
C ARG A 113 5.01 19.29 11.60
N ASP A 114 5.75 18.39 12.23
CA ASP A 114 7.22 18.44 12.27
C ASP A 114 7.87 17.45 11.29
N GLY A 115 7.20 16.33 11.00
CA GLY A 115 7.70 15.25 10.15
C GLY A 115 7.09 15.20 8.75
N GLY A 116 6.01 15.95 8.48
CA GLY A 116 5.31 15.94 7.19
C GLY A 116 4.54 14.64 6.92
N TYR A 117 4.17 13.89 7.96
CA TYR A 117 3.36 12.68 7.82
C TYR A 117 1.92 13.01 7.42
N GLU A 118 1.36 12.22 6.51
CA GLU A 118 -0.04 12.33 6.08
C GLU A 118 -0.82 11.09 6.49
N ALA A 119 -1.97 11.31 7.13
CA ALA A 119 -2.87 10.22 7.48
C ALA A 119 -3.62 9.72 6.24
N PHE A 120 -3.46 8.44 5.92
CA PHE A 120 -4.23 7.77 4.87
C PHE A 120 -5.23 6.73 5.42
N VAL A 121 -5.10 6.36 6.71
CA VAL A 121 -6.04 5.50 7.45
C VAL A 121 -6.27 6.08 8.84
N SER A 122 -7.53 6.11 9.26
CA SER A 122 -7.92 6.38 10.65
C SER A 122 -8.99 5.37 11.07
N PRO A 123 -9.09 5.04 12.37
CA PRO A 123 -10.24 4.29 12.87
C PRO A 123 -11.53 5.02 12.51
N GLY A 124 -12.43 4.38 11.78
CA GLY A 124 -13.77 4.91 11.55
C GLY A 124 -14.55 5.00 12.86
N ASP A 125 -15.55 5.89 12.91
CA ASP A 125 -16.47 6.01 14.05
C ASP A 125 -17.30 4.74 14.15
N ARG A 126 -16.82 3.74 14.91
CA ARG A 126 -17.70 2.69 15.43
C ARG A 126 -18.47 3.31 16.57
N ARG A 127 -19.58 3.97 16.22
CA ARG A 127 -20.64 4.28 17.17
C ARG A 127 -21.01 2.95 17.84
N SER A 128 -20.57 2.77 19.07
CA SER A 128 -21.02 1.70 19.93
C SER A 128 -22.51 1.97 20.21
N ASP A 129 -23.40 1.21 19.59
CA ASP A 129 -24.85 1.23 19.85
C ASP A 129 -25.23 0.75 21.27
N SER A 130 -24.30 0.81 22.23
CA SER A 130 -24.54 0.50 23.64
C SER A 130 -23.60 1.29 24.54
N GLY A 131 -24.09 2.39 25.10
CA GLY A 131 -23.37 3.15 26.12
C GLY A 131 -23.73 4.63 26.13
N THR A 132 -24.87 4.96 26.72
CA THR A 132 -25.24 6.32 27.10
C THR A 132 -24.13 6.97 27.94
N SER A 133 -23.24 7.75 27.31
CA SER A 133 -22.45 8.77 28.03
C SER A 133 -23.33 9.99 28.24
N THR A 134 -24.09 10.00 29.34
CA THR A 134 -24.63 11.25 29.85
C THR A 134 -23.49 12.03 30.48
N ARG A 135 -23.09 13.11 29.82
CA ARG A 135 -22.35 14.18 30.48
C ARG A 135 -23.30 14.79 31.51
N THR A 136 -23.23 14.34 32.76
CA THR A 136 -23.90 15.01 33.87
C THR A 136 -23.34 16.43 33.96
N PRO A 137 -24.15 17.49 33.76
CA PRO A 137 -23.68 18.86 34.01
C PRO A 137 -23.34 19.00 35.50
N PRO A 138 -22.34 19.82 35.88
CA PRO A 138 -22.00 20.02 37.28
C PRO A 138 -23.21 20.54 38.06
N SER A 139 -23.54 19.89 39.17
CA SER A 139 -24.63 20.26 40.07
C SER A 139 -24.51 21.74 40.48
N PRO A 140 -25.61 22.53 40.46
CA PRO A 140 -25.58 23.97 40.73
C PRO A 140 -25.38 24.36 42.21
N THR A 141 -24.94 23.45 43.08
CA THR A 141 -24.86 23.72 44.52
C THR A 141 -23.49 23.36 45.07
N SER A 142 -22.52 24.25 44.82
CA SER A 142 -21.37 24.40 45.71
C SER A 142 -21.12 25.89 45.88
N PRO A 143 -21.19 26.45 47.11
CA PRO A 143 -20.96 27.87 47.33
C PRO A 143 -19.52 28.20 46.92
N ARG A 144 -19.40 29.13 45.97
CA ARG A 144 -18.13 29.66 45.50
C ARG A 144 -17.47 30.37 46.69
N VAL A 145 -16.41 29.79 47.25
CA VAL A 145 -15.55 30.50 48.22
C VAL A 145 -14.84 31.62 47.45
N PRO A 146 -14.96 32.90 47.84
CA PRO A 146 -14.19 33.96 47.21
C PRO A 146 -12.72 33.80 47.57
N MET A 147 -11.87 33.77 46.55
CA MET A 147 -10.42 33.83 46.71
C MET A 147 -10.06 35.28 47.08
N VAL A 148 -9.46 35.46 48.25
CA VAL A 148 -8.73 36.67 48.65
C VAL A 148 -7.31 36.58 48.10
#